data_AF-A0A8R1EJV4-F1
#
_entry.id   AF-A0A8R1EJV4-F1
#
_cell.length_a   1.000
_cell.length_b   1.000
_cell.length_c   1.000
_cell.angle_alpha   90.00
_cell.angle_beta   90.00
_cell.angle_gamma   90.00
#
_symmetry.space_group_name_H-M   'P 1'
#
loop_
_entity.id
_entity.type
_entity.pdbx_description
1 polymer ?
#
loop_
_entity_poly.entity_id
_entity_poly.type
_entity_poly.pdbx_seq_one_letter_code
_entity_poly.pdbx_strand_id
1 'polypeptide(L)'
;MREAGRILRSCHEQIEKWLAPGVTTGDIDERVEAFLAERGATPEQKGYRGYPYATCASVNEVVCHGFPDDRKLAQGDVVTIDMVVNKDGWLADSAWTYGIGEQRRSISKLMHRTERALHKAIAQAVPGNTLGDIGNAIERTARLYRYGIVKPLIGHGIGQYIHEPPNVLPYGKRRTGMMLTEGMVITI
;
A
#
# COMPACT_ATOMS: atom_id res chain seq x y z
N MET A 1 11.95 -6.14 -11.43
CA MET A 1 11.46 -5.38 -10.26
C MET A 1 11.47 -3.87 -10.45
N ARG A 2 12.61 -3.23 -10.78
CA ARG A 2 12.64 -1.76 -10.97
C ARG A 2 11.61 -1.25 -11.98
N GLU A 3 11.42 -1.97 -13.08
CA GLU A 3 10.39 -1.61 -14.07
C GLU A 3 8.97 -1.79 -13.54
N ALA A 4 8.66 -2.91 -12.87
CA ALA A 4 7.39 -3.10 -12.18
C ALA A 4 7.09 -1.93 -11.22
N GLY A 5 8.08 -1.51 -10.44
CA GLY A 5 7.95 -0.35 -9.52
C GLY A 5 7.73 0.98 -10.23
N ARG A 6 8.33 1.20 -11.41
CA ARG A 6 8.06 2.41 -12.22
C ARG A 6 6.63 2.41 -12.73
N ILE A 7 6.17 1.28 -13.28
CA ILE A 7 4.81 1.11 -13.79
C ILE A 7 3.80 1.33 -12.66
N LEU A 8 4.02 0.68 -11.52
CA LEU A 8 3.19 0.81 -10.32
C LEU A 8 3.06 2.27 -9.86
N ARG A 9 4.17 2.98 -9.71
CA ARG A 9 4.17 4.42 -9.36
C ARG A 9 3.40 5.24 -10.39
N SER A 10 3.68 5.05 -11.68
CA SER A 10 2.99 5.80 -12.73
C SER A 10 1.50 5.50 -12.78
N CYS A 11 1.09 4.28 -12.41
CA CYS A 11 -0.31 3.91 -12.28
C CYS A 11 -0.97 4.69 -11.13
N HIS A 12 -0.35 4.75 -9.95
CA HIS A 12 -0.83 5.58 -8.84
C HIS A 12 -0.95 7.06 -9.19
N GLU A 13 -0.01 7.61 -9.97
CA GLU A 13 -0.07 8.99 -10.49
C GLU A 13 -1.23 9.22 -11.48
N GLN A 14 -1.72 8.16 -12.16
CA GLN A 14 -2.94 8.24 -12.97
C GLN A 14 -4.21 8.08 -12.12
N ILE A 15 -4.21 7.14 -11.17
CA ILE A 15 -5.33 6.92 -10.24
C ILE A 15 -5.70 8.23 -9.54
N GLU A 16 -4.71 9.00 -9.08
CA GLU A 16 -4.93 10.30 -8.45
C GLU A 16 -5.75 11.26 -9.35
N LYS A 17 -5.57 11.19 -10.67
CA LYS A 17 -6.29 12.03 -11.65
C LYS A 17 -7.67 11.47 -12.01
N TRP A 18 -7.86 10.17 -11.88
CA TRP A 18 -9.13 9.51 -12.19
C TRP A 18 -10.12 9.59 -11.03
N LEU A 19 -9.62 9.66 -9.80
CA LEU A 19 -10.45 9.75 -8.60
C LEU A 19 -11.14 11.11 -8.50
N ALA A 20 -12.48 11.07 -8.46
CA ALA A 20 -13.32 12.23 -8.26
C ALA A 20 -14.65 11.81 -7.60
N PRO A 21 -15.40 12.75 -6.96
CA PRO A 21 -16.75 12.46 -6.52
C PRO A 21 -17.61 11.91 -7.67
N GLY A 22 -18.34 10.82 -7.42
CA GLY A 22 -19.20 10.18 -8.40
C GLY A 22 -18.57 9.01 -9.18
N VAL A 23 -17.24 8.87 -9.15
CA VAL A 23 -16.52 7.72 -9.72
C VAL A 23 -16.65 6.51 -8.81
N THR A 24 -16.77 5.31 -9.37
CA THR A 24 -16.81 4.06 -8.60
C THR A 24 -15.42 3.46 -8.43
N THR A 25 -15.23 2.60 -7.44
CA THR A 25 -13.95 1.89 -7.32
C THR A 25 -13.79 0.81 -8.40
N GLY A 26 -14.90 0.27 -8.92
CA GLY A 26 -14.92 -0.58 -10.12
C GLY A 26 -14.38 0.13 -11.37
N ASP A 27 -14.76 1.39 -11.61
CA ASP A 27 -14.23 2.18 -12.74
C ASP A 27 -12.71 2.35 -12.65
N ILE A 28 -12.18 2.48 -11.43
CA ILE A 28 -10.73 2.58 -11.18
C ILE A 28 -10.05 1.24 -11.47
N ASP A 29 -10.64 0.13 -11.04
CA ASP A 29 -10.13 -1.22 -11.28
C ASP A 29 -9.93 -1.51 -12.78
N GLU A 30 -10.96 -1.23 -13.58
CA GLU A 30 -10.94 -1.43 -15.04
C GLU A 30 -9.86 -0.57 -15.72
N ARG A 31 -9.72 0.69 -15.29
CA ARG A 31 -8.69 1.60 -15.81
C ARG A 31 -7.28 1.15 -15.44
N VAL A 32 -7.09 0.63 -14.23
CA VAL A 32 -5.80 0.07 -13.80
C VAL A 32 -5.47 -1.15 -14.63
N GLU A 33 -6.41 -2.06 -14.84
CA GLU A 33 -6.19 -3.26 -15.65
C GLU A 33 -5.78 -2.90 -17.08
N ALA A 34 -6.48 -1.96 -17.72
CA ALA A 34 -6.11 -1.46 -19.04
C ALA A 34 -4.72 -0.80 -19.04
N PHE A 35 -4.42 0.04 -18.05
CA PHE A 35 -3.14 0.74 -17.94
C PHE A 35 -1.95 -0.22 -17.81
N LEU A 36 -2.10 -1.31 -17.04
CA LEU A 36 -1.08 -2.34 -16.89
C LEU A 36 -0.92 -3.14 -18.18
N ALA A 37 -2.02 -3.54 -18.82
CA ALA A 37 -1.99 -4.30 -20.07
C ALA A 37 -1.25 -3.54 -21.19
N GLU A 38 -1.49 -2.24 -21.34
CA GLU A 38 -0.77 -1.38 -22.31
C GLU A 38 0.75 -1.35 -22.10
N ARG A 39 1.22 -1.66 -20.89
CA ARG A 39 2.65 -1.68 -20.52
C ARG A 39 3.22 -3.10 -20.48
N GLY A 40 2.45 -4.08 -20.95
CA GLY A 40 2.80 -5.49 -20.88
C GLY A 40 3.07 -5.95 -19.45
N ALA A 41 2.25 -5.49 -18.51
CA ALA A 41 2.26 -5.87 -17.11
C ALA A 41 0.89 -6.44 -16.71
N THR A 42 0.82 -7.18 -15.62
CA THR A 42 -0.41 -7.79 -15.12
C THR A 42 -0.64 -7.47 -13.64
N PRO A 43 -1.91 -7.41 -13.19
CA PRO A 43 -2.23 -7.26 -11.78
C PRO A 43 -2.09 -8.62 -11.07
N GLU A 44 -1.03 -8.79 -10.27
CA GLU A 44 -0.68 -10.10 -9.68
C GLU A 44 -1.69 -10.59 -8.65
N GLN A 45 -2.39 -9.68 -7.97
CA GLN A 45 -3.43 -10.05 -7.01
C GLN A 45 -4.69 -10.61 -7.66
N LYS A 46 -4.92 -10.35 -8.96
CA LYS A 46 -6.05 -10.92 -9.70
C LYS A 46 -5.83 -12.41 -9.91
N GLY A 47 -6.68 -13.23 -9.31
CA GLY A 47 -6.58 -14.69 -9.24
C GLY A 47 -5.88 -15.20 -7.96
N TYR A 48 -5.18 -14.35 -7.21
CA TYR A 48 -4.50 -14.75 -5.98
C TYR A 48 -5.53 -15.18 -4.93
N ARG A 49 -5.53 -16.46 -4.59
CA ARG A 49 -6.53 -17.09 -3.69
C ARG A 49 -7.98 -16.79 -4.09
N GLY A 50 -8.24 -16.66 -5.39
CA GLY A 50 -9.56 -16.36 -5.93
C GLY A 50 -9.99 -14.89 -5.84
N TYR A 51 -9.08 -13.97 -5.47
CA TYR A 51 -9.35 -12.54 -5.51
C TYR A 51 -9.61 -12.08 -6.95
N PRO A 52 -10.75 -11.44 -7.29
CA PRO A 52 -11.16 -11.30 -8.69
C PRO A 52 -10.76 -9.98 -9.36
N TYR A 53 -10.20 -9.01 -8.64
CA TYR A 53 -9.97 -7.64 -9.13
C TYR A 53 -8.50 -7.30 -9.31
N ALA A 54 -8.22 -6.28 -10.13
CA ALA A 54 -6.87 -5.79 -10.39
C ALA A 54 -6.32 -4.92 -9.26
N THR A 55 -7.20 -4.33 -8.46
CA THR A 55 -6.95 -3.42 -7.33
C THR A 55 -7.70 -3.89 -6.09
N CYS A 56 -7.17 -3.63 -4.89
CA CYS A 56 -8.00 -3.55 -3.69
C CYS A 56 -8.40 -2.09 -3.45
N ALA A 57 -9.66 -1.84 -3.14
CA ALA A 57 -10.20 -0.50 -2.88
C ALA A 57 -10.84 -0.43 -1.50
N SER A 58 -10.10 0.15 -0.54
CA SER A 58 -10.51 0.22 0.87
C SER A 58 -11.03 1.62 1.19
N VAL A 59 -12.35 1.78 1.18
CA VAL A 59 -13.00 3.08 1.44
C VAL A 59 -13.25 3.27 2.94
N ASN A 60 -12.91 4.45 3.45
CA ASN A 60 -13.20 4.91 4.83
C ASN A 60 -12.75 3.93 5.93
N GLU A 61 -13.69 3.25 6.59
CA GLU A 61 -13.43 2.33 7.71
C GLU A 61 -12.82 0.98 7.28
N VAL A 62 -12.84 0.68 5.99
CA VAL A 62 -12.25 -0.54 5.45
C VAL A 62 -10.73 -0.42 5.56
N VAL A 63 -10.11 -1.36 6.26
CA VAL A 63 -8.68 -1.28 6.57
C VAL A 63 -7.80 -1.70 5.39
N CYS A 64 -8.11 -2.84 4.78
CA CYS A 64 -7.40 -3.40 3.63
C CYS A 64 -8.31 -4.37 2.87
N HIS A 65 -7.88 -4.79 1.68
CA HIS A 65 -8.54 -5.82 0.88
C HIS A 65 -10.03 -5.55 0.59
N GLY A 66 -10.45 -4.28 0.61
CA GLY A 66 -11.76 -3.90 0.10
C GLY A 66 -11.86 -4.28 -1.38
N PHE A 67 -13.03 -4.78 -1.78
CA PHE A 67 -13.28 -5.11 -3.17
C PHE A 67 -13.72 -3.84 -3.90
N PRO A 68 -13.20 -3.59 -5.11
CA PRO A 68 -13.85 -2.69 -6.05
C PRO A 68 -15.34 -3.02 -6.21
N ASP A 69 -16.16 -1.96 -6.25
CA ASP A 69 -17.61 -2.04 -6.33
C ASP A 69 -18.20 -0.85 -7.10
N ASP A 70 -19.53 -0.89 -7.30
CA ASP A 70 -20.31 0.16 -7.97
C ASP A 70 -20.66 1.35 -7.04
N ARG A 71 -20.14 1.39 -5.81
CA ARG A 71 -20.39 2.50 -4.90
C ARG A 71 -19.67 3.74 -5.43
N LYS A 72 -20.46 4.76 -5.74
CA LYS A 72 -19.90 6.09 -6.09
C LYS A 72 -19.21 6.70 -4.88
N LEU A 73 -17.97 7.13 -5.08
CA LEU A 73 -17.20 7.87 -4.08
C LEU A 73 -17.85 9.23 -3.82
N ALA A 74 -17.99 9.58 -2.56
CA ALA A 74 -18.57 10.85 -2.14
C ALA A 74 -17.49 11.87 -1.81
N GLN A 75 -17.83 13.16 -1.86
CA GLN A 75 -16.94 14.20 -1.34
C GLN A 75 -16.70 13.98 0.16
N GLY A 76 -15.42 14.03 0.55
CA GLY A 76 -14.97 13.76 1.91
C GLY A 76 -14.69 12.30 2.21
N ASP A 77 -14.93 11.37 1.27
CA ASP A 77 -14.44 9.99 1.40
C ASP A 77 -12.91 9.96 1.31
N VAL A 78 -12.32 8.94 1.93
CA VAL A 78 -10.95 8.49 1.64
C VAL A 78 -10.97 7.08 1.08
N VAL A 79 -10.08 6.81 0.14
CA VAL A 79 -9.93 5.49 -0.45
C VAL A 79 -8.46 5.12 -0.52
N THR A 80 -8.11 3.96 0.02
CA THR A 80 -6.80 3.34 -0.22
C THR A 80 -6.92 2.41 -1.41
N ILE A 81 -6.14 2.68 -2.46
CA ILE A 81 -5.99 1.77 -3.59
C ILE A 81 -4.67 1.04 -3.43
N ASP A 82 -4.72 -0.28 -3.46
CA ASP A 82 -3.59 -1.19 -3.30
C ASP A 82 -3.48 -2.10 -4.53
N MET A 83 -2.28 -2.22 -5.09
CA MET A 83 -2.04 -3.08 -6.23
C MET A 83 -0.63 -3.66 -6.30
N VAL A 84 -0.57 -4.90 -6.77
CA VAL A 84 0.67 -5.60 -7.08
C VAL A 84 0.84 -5.72 -8.59
N VAL A 85 1.89 -5.11 -9.11
CA VAL A 85 2.23 -5.14 -10.54
C VAL A 85 3.26 -6.22 -10.81
N ASN A 86 2.95 -7.14 -11.72
CA ASN A 86 3.90 -8.07 -12.29
C ASN A 86 4.40 -7.57 -13.64
N LYS A 87 5.72 -7.40 -13.75
CA LYS A 87 6.41 -7.15 -15.02
C LYS A 87 7.52 -8.17 -15.20
N ASP A 88 7.39 -9.00 -16.23
CA ASP A 88 8.37 -10.02 -16.64
C ASP A 88 8.77 -10.96 -15.48
N GLY A 89 7.79 -11.36 -14.65
CA GLY A 89 8.00 -12.27 -13.52
C GLY A 89 8.56 -11.60 -12.25
N TRP A 90 8.59 -10.27 -12.21
CA TRP A 90 9.00 -9.50 -11.04
C TRP A 90 7.87 -8.61 -10.54
N LEU A 91 7.66 -8.66 -9.24
CA LEU A 91 6.57 -7.98 -8.57
C LEU A 91 7.02 -6.67 -7.94
N ALA A 92 6.11 -5.71 -7.89
CA ALA A 92 6.20 -4.51 -7.07
C ALA A 92 4.82 -4.23 -6.48
N ASP A 93 4.79 -3.76 -5.25
CA ASP A 93 3.57 -3.60 -4.45
C ASP A 93 3.58 -2.25 -3.75
N SER A 94 2.45 -1.54 -3.79
CA SER A 94 2.20 -0.36 -3.00
C SER A 94 0.71 -0.05 -2.86
N ALA A 95 0.37 0.53 -1.71
CA ALA A 95 -0.94 1.08 -1.43
C ALA A 95 -0.87 2.59 -1.15
N TRP A 96 -1.73 3.38 -1.78
CA TRP A 96 -1.81 4.83 -1.60
C TRP A 96 -3.22 5.22 -1.14
N THR A 97 -3.30 6.10 -0.15
CA THR A 97 -4.59 6.66 0.32
C THR A 97 -4.85 8.02 -0.32
N TYR A 98 -6.01 8.15 -0.96
CA TYR A 98 -6.46 9.34 -1.66
C TYR A 98 -7.65 9.97 -0.94
N GLY A 99 -7.69 11.31 -0.91
CA GLY A 99 -8.86 12.06 -0.45
C GLY A 99 -9.75 12.43 -1.64
N ILE A 100 -11.05 12.15 -1.55
CA ILE A 100 -12.03 12.50 -2.57
C ILE A 100 -12.59 13.90 -2.29
N GLY A 101 -12.16 14.88 -3.08
CA GLY A 101 -12.50 16.28 -2.84
C GLY A 101 -11.96 16.81 -1.51
N GLU A 102 -12.63 17.80 -0.92
CA GLU A 102 -12.18 18.41 0.34
C GLU A 102 -12.36 17.47 1.54
N GLN A 103 -11.28 17.29 2.30
CA GLN A 103 -11.23 16.41 3.45
C GLN A 103 -11.43 17.15 4.77
N ARG A 104 -12.13 16.52 5.72
CA ARG A 104 -12.17 17.02 7.09
C ARG A 104 -10.76 17.09 7.66
N ARG A 105 -10.45 18.13 8.44
CA ARG A 105 -9.12 18.33 9.04
C ARG A 105 -8.60 17.13 9.83
N SER A 106 -9.48 16.35 10.48
CA SER A 106 -9.10 15.12 11.19
C SER A 106 -8.58 14.04 10.25
N ILE A 107 -9.19 13.90 9.08
CA ILE A 107 -8.85 12.91 8.05
C ILE A 107 -7.55 13.29 7.35
N SER A 108 -7.39 14.55 6.94
CA SER A 108 -6.12 15.03 6.38
C SER A 108 -4.96 14.83 7.36
N LYS A 109 -5.20 15.05 8.66
CA LYS A 109 -4.20 14.76 9.71
C LYS A 109 -3.90 13.28 9.82
N LEU A 110 -4.90 12.40 9.74
CA LEU A 110 -4.70 10.95 9.78
C LEU A 110 -3.80 10.52 8.61
N MET A 111 -4.18 10.85 7.38
CA MET A 111 -3.41 10.51 6.17
C MET A 111 -1.96 10.97 6.27
N HIS A 112 -1.73 12.25 6.56
CA HIS A 112 -0.39 12.81 6.68
C HIS A 112 0.45 12.15 7.79
N ARG A 113 -0.18 11.79 8.92
CA ARG A 113 0.52 11.16 10.05
C ARG A 113 0.83 9.68 9.79
N THR A 114 -0.03 8.98 9.05
CA THR A 114 0.22 7.62 8.56
C THR A 114 1.39 7.62 7.57
N GLU A 115 1.39 8.52 6.58
CA GLU A 115 2.51 8.70 5.65
C GLU A 115 3.82 9.05 6.38
N ARG A 116 3.75 9.95 7.39
CA ARG A 116 4.91 10.25 8.24
C ARG A 116 5.42 9.03 9.01
N ALA A 117 4.55 8.12 9.43
CA ALA A 117 4.96 6.88 10.09
C ALA A 117 5.68 5.96 9.09
N LEU A 118 5.14 5.81 7.88
CA LEU A 118 5.77 5.06 6.78
C LEU A 118 7.16 5.59 6.46
N HIS A 119 7.32 6.89 6.20
CA HIS A 119 8.63 7.46 5.87
C HIS A 119 9.66 7.31 6.99
N LYS A 120 9.25 7.39 8.25
CA LYS A 120 10.14 7.13 9.39
C LYS A 120 10.57 5.67 9.47
N ALA A 121 9.68 4.75 9.10
CA ALA A 121 9.96 3.32 9.07
C ALA A 121 10.89 2.95 7.91
N ILE A 122 10.65 3.50 6.71
CA ILE A 122 11.54 3.38 5.55
C ILE A 122 12.95 3.90 5.89
N ALA A 123 13.06 5.00 6.62
CA ALA A 123 14.37 5.52 7.07
C ALA A 123 15.11 4.56 8.02
N GLN A 124 14.43 3.58 8.64
CA GLN A 124 15.08 2.51 9.42
C GLN A 124 15.44 1.28 8.56
N ALA A 125 14.97 1.20 7.32
CA ALA A 125 15.22 0.07 6.41
C ALA A 125 16.60 0.16 5.75
N VAL A 126 17.66 0.13 6.57
CA VAL A 126 19.07 0.21 6.15
C VAL A 126 19.85 -1.01 6.65
N PRO A 127 20.90 -1.46 5.92
CA PRO A 127 21.71 -2.58 6.37
C PRO A 127 22.25 -2.40 7.80
N GLY A 128 22.16 -3.46 8.61
CA GLY A 128 22.59 -3.48 10.01
C GLY A 128 21.50 -3.11 11.03
N ASN A 129 20.40 -2.46 10.62
CA ASN A 129 19.20 -2.34 11.46
C ASN A 129 18.41 -3.65 11.48
N THR A 130 17.37 -3.75 12.31
CA THR A 130 16.51 -4.93 12.36
C THR A 130 15.06 -4.65 11.99
N LEU A 131 14.28 -5.68 11.66
CA LEU A 131 12.82 -5.56 11.43
C LEU A 131 12.10 -4.91 12.62
N GLY A 132 12.57 -5.16 13.84
CA GLY A 132 12.05 -4.52 15.05
C GLY A 132 12.29 -3.01 15.10
N ASP A 133 13.33 -2.48 14.46
CA ASP A 133 13.55 -1.03 14.34
C ASP A 133 12.51 -0.37 13.42
N ILE A 134 12.14 -1.03 12.31
CA ILE A 134 11.06 -0.59 11.41
C ILE A 134 9.73 -0.53 12.17
N GLY A 135 9.32 -1.64 12.78
CA GLY A 135 8.07 -1.71 13.55
C GLY A 135 8.05 -0.73 14.72
N ASN A 136 9.18 -0.53 15.41
CA ASN A 136 9.28 0.46 16.49
C ASN A 136 9.06 1.91 15.99
N ALA A 137 9.56 2.26 14.80
CA ALA A 137 9.40 3.58 14.22
C ALA A 137 7.93 3.89 13.88
N ILE A 138 7.23 2.90 13.32
CA ILE A 138 5.78 2.98 13.06
C ILE A 138 5.03 3.16 14.38
N GLU A 139 5.24 2.25 15.34
CA GLU A 139 4.50 2.24 16.59
C GLU A 139 4.70 3.52 17.41
N ARG A 140 5.94 4.02 17.51
CA ARG A 140 6.22 5.28 18.22
C ARG A 140 5.53 6.46 17.55
N THR A 141 5.46 6.47 16.23
CA THR A 141 4.83 7.57 15.48
C THR A 141 3.31 7.54 15.62
N ALA A 142 2.68 6.36 15.51
CA ALA A 142 1.24 6.20 15.74
C ALA A 142 0.85 6.62 17.17
N ARG A 143 1.58 6.14 18.19
CA ARG A 143 1.34 6.46 19.60
C ARG A 143 1.48 7.95 19.91
N LEU A 144 2.43 8.66 19.29
CA LEU A 144 2.58 10.12 19.44
C LEU A 144 1.30 10.87 19.09
N TYR A 145 0.53 10.37 18.13
CA TYR A 145 -0.71 10.96 17.67
C TYR A 145 -1.97 10.28 18.23
N ARG A 146 -1.81 9.33 19.16
CA ARG A 146 -2.88 8.53 19.78
C ARG A 146 -3.67 7.70 18.76
N TYR A 147 -3.01 7.22 17.71
CA TYR A 147 -3.59 6.26 16.77
C TYR A 147 -3.25 4.82 17.17
N GLY A 148 -4.18 3.91 16.85
CA GLY A 148 -3.97 2.46 16.99
C GLY A 148 -3.16 1.89 15.82
N ILE A 149 -2.78 0.63 15.96
CA ILE A 149 -2.09 -0.15 14.91
C ILE A 149 -2.92 -1.39 14.64
N VAL A 150 -3.18 -1.65 13.37
CA VAL A 150 -3.85 -2.88 12.95
C VAL A 150 -2.82 -4.01 12.97
N LYS A 151 -2.98 -4.94 13.92
CA LYS A 151 -2.02 -6.03 14.15
C LYS A 151 -2.13 -7.22 13.19
N PRO A 152 -3.32 -7.60 12.67
CA PRO A 152 -3.42 -8.73 11.75
C PRO A 152 -2.80 -8.50 10.37
N LEU A 153 -2.46 -7.26 10.02
CA LEU A 153 -1.91 -6.86 8.72
C LEU A 153 -0.48 -6.39 8.89
N ILE A 154 0.40 -6.89 8.02
CA ILE A 154 1.84 -6.75 8.16
C ILE A 154 2.45 -6.54 6.76
N GLY A 155 3.61 -5.91 6.71
CA GLY A 155 4.43 -5.94 5.50
C GLY A 155 5.09 -7.31 5.31
N HIS A 156 5.72 -7.51 4.17
CA HIS A 156 6.27 -8.78 3.73
C HIS A 156 7.48 -8.56 2.83
N GLY A 157 8.27 -9.61 2.60
CA GLY A 157 9.17 -9.64 1.45
C GLY A 157 8.39 -9.63 0.14
N ILE A 158 9.00 -9.10 -0.91
CA ILE A 158 8.42 -9.13 -2.26
C ILE A 158 9.51 -9.27 -3.32
N GLY A 159 9.23 -10.11 -4.31
CA GLY A 159 10.21 -10.52 -5.32
C GLY A 159 9.53 -11.10 -6.54
N GLN A 160 9.44 -12.43 -6.55
CA GLN A 160 8.75 -13.19 -7.59
C GLN A 160 7.42 -13.77 -7.10
N TYR A 161 7.15 -13.67 -5.79
CA TYR A 161 5.89 -14.06 -5.16
C TYR A 161 5.28 -12.86 -4.45
N ILE A 162 3.94 -12.79 -4.47
CA ILE A 162 3.18 -11.66 -3.92
C ILE A 162 3.50 -11.42 -2.43
N HIS A 163 3.63 -12.50 -1.66
CA HIS A 163 4.08 -12.47 -0.27
C HIS A 163 5.20 -13.51 -0.10
N GLU A 164 6.38 -13.05 0.28
CA GLU A 164 7.50 -13.90 0.69
C GLU A 164 8.07 -13.45 2.04
N PRO A 165 8.86 -14.28 2.75
CA PRO A 165 9.55 -13.83 3.95
C PRO A 165 10.50 -12.65 3.65
N PRO A 166 10.76 -11.77 4.63
CA PRO A 166 10.31 -11.83 6.02
C PRO A 166 8.98 -11.09 6.27
N ASN A 167 8.32 -11.46 7.37
CA ASN A 167 7.19 -10.71 7.92
C ASN A 167 7.69 -9.39 8.55
N VAL A 168 7.17 -8.25 8.10
CA VAL A 168 7.51 -6.91 8.59
C VAL A 168 6.37 -6.38 9.47
N LEU A 169 6.53 -6.48 10.78
CA LEU A 169 5.48 -6.07 11.72
C LEU A 169 5.42 -4.53 11.86
N PRO A 170 4.23 -3.91 11.88
CA PRO A 170 4.08 -2.46 12.10
C PRO A 170 4.27 -2.04 13.57
N TYR A 171 4.86 -2.91 14.39
CA TYR A 171 5.17 -2.72 15.80
C TYR A 171 6.41 -3.55 16.17
N GLY A 172 7.16 -3.10 17.18
CA GLY A 172 8.39 -3.82 17.55
C GLY A 172 9.25 -3.11 18.58
N LYS A 173 10.26 -3.84 19.05
CA LYS A 173 11.33 -3.30 19.90
C LYS A 173 12.57 -3.08 19.05
N ARG A 174 13.26 -1.97 19.31
CA ARG A 174 14.53 -1.65 18.63
C ARG A 174 15.53 -2.80 18.76
N ARG A 175 16.31 -3.05 17.70
CA ARG A 175 17.37 -4.08 17.64
C ARG A 175 16.87 -5.50 17.91
N THR A 176 15.61 -5.80 17.60
CA THR A 176 15.05 -7.16 17.71
C THR A 176 14.55 -7.67 16.35
N GLY A 177 14.44 -8.99 16.20
CA GLY A 177 14.06 -9.61 14.94
C GLY A 177 15.22 -9.74 13.97
N MET A 178 14.90 -10.08 12.71
CA MET A 178 15.89 -10.29 11.65
C MET A 178 16.68 -9.01 11.35
N MET A 179 17.98 -9.14 11.14
CA MET A 179 18.84 -8.05 10.68
C MET A 179 18.64 -7.81 9.18
N LEU A 180 18.53 -6.54 8.81
CA LEU A 180 18.43 -6.10 7.43
C LEU A 180 19.81 -6.16 6.78
N THR A 181 19.84 -6.68 5.55
CA THR A 181 21.05 -6.85 4.76
C THR A 181 20.86 -6.26 3.37
N GLU A 182 21.96 -5.96 2.68
CA GLU A 182 21.91 -5.48 1.31
C GLU A 182 21.21 -6.50 0.39
N GLY A 183 20.40 -6.00 -0.55
CA GLY A 183 19.65 -6.83 -1.50
C GLY A 183 18.28 -7.32 -1.02
N MET A 184 17.93 -7.13 0.25
CA MET A 184 16.58 -7.41 0.72
C MET A 184 15.55 -6.46 0.09
N VAL A 185 14.39 -7.00 -0.25
CA VAL A 185 13.25 -6.24 -0.76
C VAL A 185 12.04 -6.56 0.11
N ILE A 186 11.43 -5.52 0.68
CA ILE A 186 10.32 -5.63 1.63
C ILE A 186 9.30 -4.52 1.40
N THR A 187 8.05 -4.78 1.78
CA THR A 187 6.99 -3.79 1.96
C THR A 187 6.92 -3.37 3.43
N ILE A 188 6.52 -2.11 3.66
CA ILE A 188 6.46 -1.46 4.99
C ILE A 188 5.14 -0.73 5.13
#